data_AF-A0AAN8PZA8-F1
#
_entry.id   AF-A0AAN8PZA8-F1
#
_cell.length_a   1.000
_cell.length_b   1.000
_cell.length_c   1.000
_cell.angle_alpha   90.00
_cell.angle_beta   90.00
_cell.angle_gamma   90.00
#
_symmetry.space_group_name_H-M   'P 1'
#
loop_
_entity.id
_entity.type
_entity.pdbx_description
1 polymer ?
#
loop_
_entity_poly.entity_id
_entity_poly.type
_entity_poly.pdbx_seq_one_letter_code
_entity_poly.pdbx_strand_id
1 'polypeptide(L)'
;MAAEWQKFKQNLKEKRTGPKKNQTGKNRKPSEDFIIVQRLSQDVSGKAQKYRRIGAREFVPFDNENEKTIETIREACSRHFGTSSGLICDVLAGEQGPSCSSLKQLPDMKVIHVRFMDSTSNTTTNTCTRPCLNSTTSKYPYQDNSELIFSNMPKKIRKVVSFCDDSNTNSFHRVHTDSTTTTSRPTPTFIPKSLSVIDMIKLGKVVQKSDTCTTIQLWRFNINSMTWIQYPQTTNFVTDSKLLGEGGFRRAYIARPTPASSSLIGPSDTKTWVLKEYLENSVDIITQTNQTIEQHTKKIVQMHNLAKNFAEKLLLLLRSNGNLLRYGEVMVYNNILMGKKMESGEYVTYDLL
;
A
#
# COMPACT_ATOMS: atom_id res chain seq x y z
N MET A 1 -41.78 36.44 15.21
CA MET A 1 -40.98 35.20 15.40
C MET A 1 -41.63 33.92 14.85
N ALA A 2 -42.77 33.46 15.39
CA ALA A 2 -43.30 32.11 15.05
C ALA A 2 -43.59 31.89 13.55
N ALA A 3 -44.17 32.89 12.87
CA ALA A 3 -44.47 32.81 11.44
C ALA A 3 -43.20 32.80 10.56
N GLU A 4 -42.16 33.56 10.93
CA GLU A 4 -40.87 33.55 10.21
C GLU A 4 -40.16 32.21 10.36
N TRP A 5 -40.27 31.54 11.51
CA TRP A 5 -39.71 30.21 11.71
C TRP A 5 -40.39 29.14 10.83
N GLN A 6 -41.70 29.23 10.63
CA GLN A 6 -42.41 28.40 9.65
C GLN A 6 -41.92 28.70 8.22
N LYS A 7 -41.83 29.97 7.84
CA LYS A 7 -41.35 30.41 6.52
C LYS A 7 -39.91 29.95 6.24
N PHE A 8 -39.02 30.00 7.25
CA PHE A 8 -37.66 29.48 7.17
C PHE A 8 -37.60 27.96 7.01
N LYS A 9 -38.40 27.21 7.79
CA LYS A 9 -38.54 25.75 7.62
C LYS A 9 -39.04 25.38 6.23
N GLN A 10 -39.98 26.15 5.66
CA GLN A 10 -40.49 25.91 4.31
C GLN A 10 -39.43 26.18 3.24
N ASN A 11 -38.72 27.32 3.31
CA ASN A 11 -37.59 27.62 2.42
C ASN A 11 -36.48 26.53 2.48
N LEU A 12 -36.20 25.98 3.66
CA LEU A 12 -35.27 24.84 3.83
C LEU A 12 -35.81 23.54 3.20
N LYS A 13 -37.13 23.30 3.29
CA LYS A 13 -37.78 22.12 2.69
C LYS A 13 -37.71 22.19 1.16
N GLU A 14 -38.03 23.35 0.59
CA GLU A 14 -37.99 23.61 -0.86
C GLU A 14 -36.56 23.52 -1.42
N LYS A 15 -35.56 24.11 -0.74
CA LYS A 15 -34.14 23.93 -1.09
C LYS A 15 -33.68 22.47 -1.02
N ARG A 16 -34.25 21.64 -0.14
CA ARG A 16 -33.93 20.20 -0.03
C ARG A 16 -34.64 19.33 -1.07
N THR A 17 -35.79 19.73 -1.60
CA THR A 17 -36.49 19.00 -2.67
C THR A 17 -36.04 19.40 -4.08
N GLY A 18 -35.32 20.53 -4.21
CA GLY A 18 -34.96 21.10 -5.50
C GLY A 18 -36.16 21.69 -6.27
N PRO A 19 -35.90 22.35 -7.41
CA PRO A 19 -36.97 22.90 -8.24
C PRO A 19 -37.76 21.76 -8.91
N LYS A 20 -39.05 21.64 -8.57
CA LYS A 20 -39.99 20.80 -9.32
C LYS A 20 -40.18 21.37 -10.74
N LYS A 21 -39.32 20.98 -11.68
CA LYS A 21 -39.66 21.08 -13.10
C LYS A 21 -40.86 20.18 -13.35
N ASN A 22 -41.98 20.77 -13.80
CA ASN A 22 -43.10 20.00 -14.36
C ASN A 22 -42.61 19.29 -15.62
N GLN A 23 -42.19 18.03 -15.48
CA GLN A 23 -41.86 17.16 -16.59
C GLN A 23 -43.05 16.23 -16.85
N THR A 24 -43.91 16.65 -17.76
CA THR A 24 -44.67 15.77 -18.65
C THR A 24 -43.67 15.02 -19.55
N GLY A 25 -42.91 14.11 -18.94
CA GLY A 25 -41.76 13.46 -19.54
C GLY A 25 -41.60 12.04 -18.99
N LYS A 26 -41.57 11.08 -19.92
CA LYS A 26 -41.47 9.63 -19.69
C LYS A 26 -40.55 9.27 -18.52
N ASN A 27 -40.93 8.25 -17.75
CA ASN A 27 -40.04 7.52 -16.84
C ASN A 27 -38.74 7.20 -17.57
N ARG A 28 -37.67 7.94 -17.28
CA ARG A 28 -36.32 7.57 -17.72
C ARG A 28 -35.92 6.36 -16.88
N LYS A 29 -35.97 5.17 -17.50
CA LYS A 29 -35.18 4.03 -17.03
C LYS A 29 -33.75 4.53 -16.73
N PRO A 30 -33.07 4.00 -15.69
CA PRO A 30 -31.61 4.05 -15.66
C PRO A 30 -31.08 3.52 -17.00
N SER A 31 -30.07 4.17 -17.57
CA SER A 31 -29.32 3.59 -18.70
C SER A 31 -28.78 2.23 -18.27
N GLU A 32 -29.17 1.17 -18.98
CA GLU A 32 -29.04 -0.22 -18.49
C GLU A 32 -27.58 -0.73 -18.53
N ASP A 33 -26.74 0.07 -19.22
CA ASP A 33 -25.30 -0.02 -19.53
C ASP A 33 -24.35 0.14 -18.32
N PHE A 34 -24.87 0.36 -17.11
CA PHE A 34 -24.06 0.52 -15.89
C PHE A 34 -24.69 -0.19 -14.69
N ILE A 35 -23.84 -0.82 -13.87
CA ILE A 35 -24.21 -1.32 -12.55
C ILE A 35 -23.60 -0.44 -11.44
N ILE A 36 -24.35 -0.23 -10.35
CA ILE A 36 -23.85 0.52 -9.19
C ILE A 36 -23.20 -0.45 -8.21
N VAL A 37 -21.92 -0.22 -7.91
CA VAL A 37 -21.11 -1.12 -7.08
C VAL A 37 -20.64 -0.42 -5.80
N GLN A 38 -20.78 -1.11 -4.66
CA GLN A 38 -20.15 -0.75 -3.39
C GLN A 38 -19.02 -1.74 -3.11
N ARG A 39 -17.77 -1.27 -3.19
CA ARG A 39 -16.61 -2.06 -2.77
C ARG A 39 -16.55 -2.16 -1.24
N LEU A 40 -16.23 -3.36 -0.75
CA LEU A 40 -16.12 -3.77 0.64
C LEU A 40 -14.74 -4.38 0.92
N SER A 41 -14.37 -4.50 2.19
CA SER A 41 -13.15 -5.17 2.65
C SER A 41 -13.19 -6.69 2.44
N GLN A 42 -11.99 -7.27 2.31
CA GLN A 42 -11.76 -8.71 2.30
C GLN A 42 -12.29 -9.37 3.59
N ASP A 43 -11.89 -8.80 4.73
CA ASP A 43 -12.25 -9.26 6.07
C ASP A 43 -13.46 -8.53 6.67
N VAL A 44 -14.15 -9.22 7.58
CA VAL A 44 -15.15 -8.62 8.48
C VAL A 44 -14.49 -7.96 9.68
N SER A 45 -15.10 -6.90 10.21
CA SER A 45 -14.54 -6.11 11.31
C SER A 45 -15.57 -5.74 12.39
N GLY A 46 -15.07 -5.51 13.60
CA GLY A 46 -15.84 -5.06 14.76
C GLY A 46 -16.82 -6.09 15.34
N LYS A 47 -17.49 -5.71 16.44
CA LYS A 47 -18.41 -6.59 17.20
C LYS A 47 -19.60 -7.13 16.40
N ALA A 48 -19.94 -6.49 15.28
CA ALA A 48 -21.05 -6.87 14.40
C ALA A 48 -20.61 -7.70 13.17
N GLN A 49 -19.35 -8.15 13.11
CA GLN A 49 -18.75 -8.95 12.03
C GLN A 49 -19.16 -8.46 10.64
N LYS A 50 -18.87 -7.18 10.36
CA LYS A 50 -19.35 -6.47 9.19
C LYS A 50 -18.21 -6.08 8.26
N TYR A 51 -18.38 -6.25 6.95
CA TYR A 51 -17.41 -5.76 5.98
C TYR A 51 -17.42 -4.22 5.93
N ARG A 52 -16.24 -3.61 5.87
CA ARG A 52 -16.07 -2.15 5.82
C ARG A 52 -16.19 -1.66 4.38
N ARG A 53 -16.92 -0.56 4.14
CA ARG A 53 -16.93 0.13 2.83
C ARG A 53 -15.55 0.67 2.49
N ILE A 54 -15.07 0.37 1.27
CA ILE A 54 -13.80 0.90 0.74
C ILE A 54 -14.12 1.87 -0.40
N GLY A 55 -14.21 3.15 -0.06
CA GLY A 55 -14.53 4.24 -0.99
C GLY A 55 -16.03 4.51 -1.12
N ALA A 56 -16.37 5.35 -2.11
CA ALA A 56 -17.73 5.68 -2.47
C ALA A 56 -18.42 4.50 -3.21
N ARG A 57 -19.63 4.75 -3.72
CA ARG A 57 -20.24 3.89 -4.73
C ARG A 57 -19.79 4.34 -6.11
N GLU A 58 -19.49 3.39 -6.99
CA GLU A 58 -19.02 3.65 -8.34
C GLU A 58 -20.00 3.07 -9.37
N PHE A 59 -20.03 3.68 -10.55
CA PHE A 59 -20.74 3.15 -11.71
C PHE A 59 -19.76 2.33 -12.55
N VAL A 60 -19.97 1.02 -12.58
CA VAL A 60 -19.16 0.08 -13.37
C VAL A 60 -19.86 -0.15 -14.71
N PRO A 61 -19.19 0.06 -15.86
CA PRO A 61 -19.74 -0.26 -17.18
C PRO A 61 -20.16 -1.73 -17.27
N PHE A 62 -21.34 -1.99 -17.84
CA PHE A 62 -21.88 -3.33 -18.00
C PHE A 62 -22.63 -3.45 -19.33
N ASP A 63 -22.03 -4.17 -20.28
CA ASP A 63 -22.54 -4.26 -21.66
C ASP A 63 -23.86 -5.04 -21.73
N ASN A 64 -24.89 -4.45 -22.35
CA ASN A 64 -26.27 -4.97 -22.34
C ASN A 64 -26.48 -6.29 -23.12
N GLU A 65 -25.51 -6.72 -23.92
CA GLU A 65 -25.59 -7.94 -24.73
C GLU A 65 -25.40 -9.23 -23.90
N ASN A 66 -24.78 -9.11 -22.72
CA ASN A 66 -24.52 -10.24 -21.84
C ASN A 66 -25.58 -10.37 -20.74
N GLU A 67 -26.05 -11.60 -20.47
CA GLU A 67 -26.97 -11.83 -19.36
C GLU A 67 -26.30 -11.48 -18.01
N LYS A 68 -27.10 -10.89 -17.10
CA LYS A 68 -26.65 -10.44 -15.77
C LYS A 68 -26.49 -11.65 -14.85
N THR A 69 -25.35 -12.34 -14.99
CA THR A 69 -24.88 -13.45 -14.15
C THR A 69 -23.88 -12.96 -13.09
N ILE A 70 -23.56 -13.78 -12.08
CA ILE A 70 -22.53 -13.40 -11.10
C ILE A 70 -21.15 -13.31 -11.78
N GLU A 71 -20.93 -14.13 -12.81
CA GLU A 71 -19.69 -14.26 -13.57
C GLU A 71 -19.44 -13.00 -14.42
N THR A 72 -20.46 -12.52 -15.15
CA THR A 72 -20.35 -11.26 -15.92
C THR A 72 -20.23 -10.04 -15.00
N ILE A 73 -20.85 -10.07 -13.82
CA ILE A 73 -20.66 -9.04 -12.77
C ILE A 73 -19.21 -9.06 -12.24
N ARG A 74 -18.66 -10.25 -11.94
CA ARG A 74 -17.25 -10.43 -11.49
C ARG A 74 -16.27 -9.92 -12.53
N GLU A 75 -16.49 -10.22 -13.81
CA GLU A 75 -15.61 -9.79 -14.89
C GLU A 75 -15.64 -8.27 -15.08
N ALA A 76 -16.85 -7.67 -15.18
CA ALA A 76 -17.02 -6.23 -15.31
C ALA A 76 -16.37 -5.46 -14.14
N CYS A 77 -16.56 -5.94 -12.90
CA CYS A 77 -15.90 -5.36 -11.72
C CYS A 77 -14.37 -5.52 -11.78
N SER A 78 -13.86 -6.69 -12.13
CA SER A 78 -12.41 -6.93 -12.23
C SER A 78 -11.75 -6.04 -13.29
N ARG A 79 -12.43 -5.84 -14.42
CA ARG A 79 -12.03 -4.97 -15.53
C ARG A 79 -12.01 -3.49 -15.12
N HIS A 80 -13.06 -3.01 -14.45
CA HIS A 80 -13.17 -1.61 -13.97
C HIS A 80 -12.18 -1.27 -12.85
N PHE A 81 -12.04 -2.16 -11.86
CA PHE A 81 -11.17 -1.92 -10.70
C PHE A 81 -9.68 -2.24 -10.95
N GLY A 82 -9.31 -2.69 -12.16
CA GLY A 82 -7.91 -2.96 -12.53
C GLY A 82 -7.31 -4.16 -11.79
N THR A 83 -8.13 -5.17 -11.48
CA THR A 83 -7.78 -6.29 -10.61
C THR A 83 -6.67 -7.14 -11.24
N SER A 84 -5.50 -7.16 -10.61
CA SER A 84 -4.32 -7.87 -11.10
C SER A 84 -4.44 -9.40 -10.95
N SER A 85 -3.71 -10.14 -11.79
CA SER A 85 -3.60 -11.60 -11.72
C SER A 85 -3.09 -12.05 -10.35
N GLY A 86 -4.00 -12.54 -9.50
CA GLY A 86 -3.75 -12.84 -8.09
C GLY A 86 -4.87 -12.40 -7.15
N LEU A 87 -5.79 -11.54 -7.60
CA LEU A 87 -6.98 -11.14 -6.85
C LEU A 87 -8.27 -11.64 -7.53
N ILE A 88 -9.18 -12.21 -6.74
CA ILE A 88 -10.48 -12.73 -7.18
C ILE A 88 -11.58 -11.76 -6.74
N CYS A 89 -12.46 -11.37 -7.67
CA CYS A 89 -13.68 -10.63 -7.34
C CYS A 89 -14.73 -11.57 -6.73
N ASP A 90 -15.18 -11.25 -5.51
CA ASP A 90 -16.27 -11.94 -4.83
C ASP A 90 -17.47 -11.01 -4.67
N VAL A 91 -18.66 -11.52 -4.96
CA VAL A 91 -19.93 -10.78 -4.94
C VAL A 91 -20.67 -11.20 -3.68
N LEU A 92 -21.14 -10.24 -2.89
CA LEU A 92 -21.73 -10.48 -1.57
C LEU A 92 -23.23 -10.15 -1.57
N ALA A 93 -24.02 -10.93 -0.83
CA ALA A 93 -25.46 -10.67 -0.64
C ALA A 93 -25.75 -9.37 0.15
N GLY A 94 -24.72 -8.72 0.70
CA GLY A 94 -24.79 -7.45 1.39
C GLY A 94 -23.59 -7.23 2.31
N GLU A 95 -23.61 -6.15 3.09
CA GLU A 95 -22.49 -5.74 3.96
C GLU A 95 -22.22 -6.70 5.15
N GLN A 96 -23.16 -7.62 5.42
CA GLN A 96 -23.04 -8.76 6.35
C GLN A 96 -23.46 -10.08 5.66
N GLY A 97 -23.56 -10.07 4.32
CA GLY A 97 -24.02 -11.22 3.54
C GLY A 97 -22.87 -12.19 3.20
N PRO A 98 -23.16 -13.47 2.97
CA PRO A 98 -22.19 -14.41 2.40
C PRO A 98 -21.89 -14.11 0.93
N SER A 99 -20.88 -14.78 0.39
CA SER A 99 -20.58 -14.86 -1.04
C SER A 99 -21.75 -15.43 -1.84
N CYS A 100 -22.02 -14.82 -2.99
CA CYS A 100 -23.05 -15.24 -3.93
C CYS A 100 -22.48 -16.21 -4.99
N SER A 101 -23.23 -17.27 -5.24
CA SER A 101 -23.07 -18.20 -6.36
C SER A 101 -24.21 -18.09 -7.39
N SER A 102 -25.27 -17.33 -7.10
CA SER A 102 -26.39 -17.11 -8.02
C SER A 102 -27.03 -15.73 -7.81
N LEU A 103 -27.52 -15.12 -8.89
CA LEU A 103 -28.19 -13.82 -8.86
C LEU A 103 -29.40 -13.78 -7.90
N LYS A 104 -30.07 -14.94 -7.70
CA LYS A 104 -31.20 -15.11 -6.79
C LYS A 104 -30.88 -14.84 -5.30
N GLN A 105 -29.59 -14.72 -4.95
CA GLN A 105 -29.13 -14.41 -3.59
C GLN A 105 -28.93 -12.90 -3.34
N LEU A 106 -29.03 -12.05 -4.37
CA LEU A 106 -28.92 -10.59 -4.23
C LEU A 106 -30.28 -9.99 -3.83
N PRO A 107 -30.38 -9.24 -2.71
CA PRO A 107 -31.66 -8.74 -2.20
C PRO A 107 -32.23 -7.58 -3.04
N ASP A 108 -31.37 -6.77 -3.68
CA ASP A 108 -31.74 -6.00 -4.86
C ASP A 108 -30.55 -5.82 -5.82
N MET A 109 -30.85 -5.44 -7.06
CA MET A 109 -29.87 -5.13 -8.11
C MET A 109 -29.55 -3.62 -8.18
N LYS A 110 -29.90 -2.82 -7.15
CA LYS A 110 -29.65 -1.37 -7.14
C LYS A 110 -28.27 -1.03 -6.61
N VAL A 111 -27.69 -1.86 -5.74
CA VAL A 111 -26.29 -1.74 -5.27
C VAL A 111 -25.70 -3.13 -5.09
N ILE A 112 -24.83 -3.53 -6.02
CA ILE A 112 -24.09 -4.77 -5.92
C ILE A 112 -22.93 -4.55 -4.93
N HIS A 113 -22.75 -5.48 -4.00
CA HIS A 113 -21.67 -5.44 -3.01
C HIS A 113 -20.56 -6.39 -3.45
N VAL A 114 -19.32 -5.91 -3.53
CA VAL A 114 -18.16 -6.73 -3.94
C VAL A 114 -16.98 -6.55 -3.02
N ARG A 115 -16.17 -7.60 -2.86
CA ARG A 115 -14.84 -7.55 -2.26
C ARG A 115 -13.84 -8.19 -3.22
N PHE A 116 -12.55 -7.93 -2.98
CA PHE A 116 -11.46 -8.65 -3.65
C PHE A 116 -10.72 -9.48 -2.60
N MET A 117 -10.24 -10.66 -2.99
CA MET A 117 -9.54 -11.60 -2.11
C MET A 117 -8.35 -12.22 -2.84
N ASP A 118 -7.27 -12.53 -2.13
CA ASP A 118 -6.10 -13.17 -2.72
C ASP A 118 -6.39 -14.61 -3.17
N SER A 119 -6.00 -14.94 -4.41
CA SER A 119 -6.23 -16.27 -5.00
C SER A 119 -5.47 -17.38 -4.28
N THR A 120 -4.43 -17.02 -3.52
CA THR A 120 -3.62 -17.91 -2.69
C THR A 120 -4.30 -18.37 -1.40
N SER A 121 -5.45 -17.79 -1.02
CA SER A 121 -6.15 -18.17 0.22
C SER A 121 -7.09 -19.38 0.11
N ASN A 122 -7.33 -19.88 -1.11
CA ASN A 122 -8.40 -20.84 -1.40
C ASN A 122 -7.94 -22.31 -1.45
N THR A 123 -7.71 -22.92 -0.29
CA THR A 123 -7.78 -24.39 -0.13
C THR A 123 -8.60 -24.76 1.11
N THR A 124 -9.83 -24.26 1.17
CA THR A 124 -10.87 -24.78 2.07
C THR A 124 -12.24 -24.73 1.39
N THR A 125 -12.62 -25.82 0.72
CA THR A 125 -13.96 -25.98 0.13
C THR A 125 -15.00 -26.22 1.23
N ASN A 126 -15.50 -25.13 1.84
CA ASN A 126 -16.53 -25.19 2.87
C ASN A 126 -17.92 -25.46 2.27
N THR A 127 -18.14 -26.70 1.83
CA THR A 127 -19.48 -27.26 1.64
C THR A 127 -20.17 -27.39 2.99
N CYS A 128 -20.92 -26.36 3.40
CA CYS A 128 -21.66 -26.33 4.67
C CYS A 128 -22.89 -27.25 4.67
N THR A 129 -22.67 -28.55 4.66
CA THR A 129 -23.66 -29.54 5.09
C THR A 129 -23.82 -29.45 6.60
N ARG A 130 -24.96 -28.93 7.09
CA ARG A 130 -25.34 -29.06 8.51
C ARG A 130 -25.47 -30.54 8.87
N PRO A 131 -25.00 -30.95 10.06
CA PRO A 131 -25.96 -31.12 11.14
C PRO A 131 -25.76 -30.14 12.31
N CYS A 132 -26.75 -30.05 13.18
CA CYS A 132 -26.69 -29.41 14.48
C CYS A 132 -26.77 -30.47 15.58
N LEU A 133 -26.13 -30.23 16.74
CA LEU A 133 -26.77 -30.30 18.07
C LEU A 133 -25.83 -29.84 19.21
N ASN A 134 -26.48 -29.53 20.34
CA ASN A 134 -25.99 -29.54 21.73
C ASN A 134 -24.87 -28.57 22.18
N SER A 135 -25.32 -27.55 22.90
CA SER A 135 -24.56 -26.69 23.80
C SER A 135 -24.02 -27.46 25.03
N THR A 136 -22.80 -27.18 25.49
CA THR A 136 -22.49 -27.17 26.94
C THR A 136 -21.39 -26.15 27.26
N THR A 137 -21.59 -25.47 28.38
CA THR A 137 -20.81 -24.43 29.07
C THR A 137 -19.28 -24.64 29.15
N SER A 138 -18.47 -23.58 28.94
CA SER A 138 -17.46 -23.15 29.93
C SER A 138 -16.86 -21.76 29.64
N LYS A 139 -16.22 -21.20 30.67
CA LYS A 139 -15.82 -19.81 30.94
C LYS A 139 -14.63 -19.29 30.11
N TYR A 140 -14.64 -17.96 29.89
CA TYR A 140 -13.47 -17.07 29.73
C TYR A 140 -12.35 -17.35 30.78
N PRO A 141 -11.05 -17.07 30.51
CA PRO A 141 -10.61 -15.72 30.14
C PRO A 141 -9.50 -15.56 29.07
N TYR A 142 -9.37 -14.28 28.72
CA TYR A 142 -8.42 -13.59 27.86
C TYR A 142 -6.96 -13.69 28.35
N GLN A 143 -6.00 -13.88 27.43
CA GLN A 143 -4.61 -13.46 27.62
C GLN A 143 -3.92 -13.13 26.29
N ASP A 144 -2.75 -12.48 26.38
CA ASP A 144 -2.12 -11.68 25.31
C ASP A 144 -1.00 -12.43 24.55
N ASN A 145 -0.49 -11.79 23.50
CA ASN A 145 0.47 -12.30 22.53
C ASN A 145 1.91 -12.39 23.08
N SER A 146 2.59 -13.51 22.85
CA SER A 146 3.96 -13.56 22.29
C SER A 146 4.50 -14.99 22.18
N GLU A 147 5.05 -15.35 21.01
CA GLU A 147 6.48 -15.65 20.83
C GLU A 147 6.78 -16.27 19.44
N LEU A 148 7.76 -15.66 18.74
CA LEU A 148 8.74 -16.32 17.85
C LEU A 148 8.18 -17.07 16.61
N ILE A 149 8.95 -17.45 15.58
CA ILE A 149 10.41 -17.59 15.41
C ILE A 149 10.90 -16.85 14.16
N PHE A 150 11.98 -16.09 14.28
CA PHE A 150 12.89 -15.81 13.17
C PHE A 150 14.24 -16.45 13.46
N SER A 151 14.62 -17.44 12.64
CA SER A 151 15.96 -18.03 12.65
C SER A 151 16.67 -17.69 11.34
N ASN A 152 17.85 -17.06 11.43
CA ASN A 152 19.05 -17.44 10.67
C ASN A 152 20.25 -16.47 10.83
N MET A 153 21.41 -17.08 11.09
CA MET A 153 22.78 -16.59 10.80
C MET A 153 23.33 -15.32 11.49
N PRO A 154 24.68 -15.13 11.52
CA PRO A 154 25.77 -16.11 11.40
C PRO A 154 26.76 -16.08 12.60
N LYS A 155 27.43 -17.21 12.87
CA LYS A 155 28.55 -17.27 13.84
C LYS A 155 29.84 -16.71 13.21
N LYS A 156 30.59 -15.88 13.94
CA LYS A 156 31.99 -15.52 13.58
C LYS A 156 32.89 -15.54 14.82
N ILE A 157 33.97 -16.31 14.75
CA ILE A 157 34.97 -16.50 15.81
C ILE A 157 36.06 -15.42 15.68
N ARG A 158 36.56 -14.89 16.81
CA ARG A 158 37.89 -14.27 16.88
C ARG A 158 38.57 -14.53 18.23
N LYS A 159 39.90 -14.41 18.25
CA LYS A 159 40.81 -14.91 19.29
C LYS A 159 41.00 -13.97 20.48
N VAL A 160 41.46 -14.58 21.57
CA VAL A 160 42.12 -13.98 22.75
C VAL A 160 43.30 -13.10 22.37
N VAL A 161 43.50 -12.01 23.13
CA VAL A 161 44.79 -11.38 23.46
C VAL A 161 44.76 -11.07 24.98
N SER A 162 45.91 -11.04 25.64
CA SER A 162 46.08 -10.99 27.10
C SER A 162 46.95 -9.80 27.56
N PHE A 163 47.28 -9.78 28.86
CA PHE A 163 48.15 -8.85 29.61
C PHE A 163 47.50 -7.52 30.04
N CYS A 164 47.81 -6.87 31.19
CA CYS A 164 48.32 -7.21 32.54
C CYS A 164 48.57 -5.86 33.29
N ASP A 165 48.84 -5.72 34.60
CA ASP A 165 48.78 -6.65 35.76
C ASP A 165 47.66 -6.21 36.75
N ASP A 166 47.76 -5.67 37.99
CA ASP A 166 48.82 -5.46 39.00
C ASP A 166 48.21 -5.22 40.43
N SER A 167 49.05 -5.13 41.48
CA SER A 167 48.83 -4.51 42.80
C SER A 167 47.96 -5.24 43.85
N ASN A 168 48.30 -6.50 44.06
CA ASN A 168 48.59 -7.12 45.37
C ASN A 168 48.51 -6.24 46.66
N THR A 169 47.84 -6.71 47.72
CA THR A 169 48.39 -6.72 49.11
C THR A 169 47.60 -7.62 50.07
N ASN A 170 48.25 -8.13 51.12
CA ASN A 170 47.74 -9.14 52.05
C ASN A 170 47.23 -8.59 53.40
N SER A 171 46.41 -9.37 54.10
CA SER A 171 46.31 -9.37 55.57
C SER A 171 46.06 -10.79 56.10
N PHE A 172 46.61 -11.13 57.27
CA PHE A 172 46.70 -12.49 57.82
C PHE A 172 45.97 -12.64 59.17
N HIS A 173 45.29 -13.77 59.38
CA HIS A 173 45.20 -14.58 60.62
C HIS A 173 44.04 -15.59 60.51
N ARG A 174 43.96 -16.73 61.24
CA ARG A 174 44.96 -17.71 61.69
C ARG A 174 44.18 -18.96 62.19
N VAL A 175 44.27 -20.07 61.45
CA VAL A 175 44.13 -21.50 61.85
C VAL A 175 43.42 -21.83 63.18
N HIS A 176 42.32 -22.63 63.15
CA HIS A 176 42.30 -23.97 63.78
C HIS A 176 41.07 -24.88 63.44
N THR A 177 41.40 -26.11 63.01
CA THR A 177 40.76 -27.44 63.22
C THR A 177 39.23 -27.65 63.31
N ASP A 178 38.77 -28.52 62.38
CA ASP A 178 38.05 -29.80 62.63
C ASP A 178 36.52 -29.92 62.77
N SER A 179 36.09 -31.13 62.39
CA SER A 179 34.80 -31.82 62.60
C SER A 179 33.60 -31.40 61.72
N THR A 180 33.19 -32.37 60.91
CA THR A 180 32.04 -32.38 60.01
C THR A 180 30.69 -32.25 60.72
N THR A 181 29.84 -31.33 60.26
CA THR A 181 28.38 -31.53 60.23
C THR A 181 27.80 -31.07 58.89
N THR A 182 26.80 -31.78 58.39
CA THR A 182 26.22 -31.55 57.06
C THR A 182 25.35 -30.30 57.04
N THR A 183 25.68 -29.33 56.18
CA THR A 183 24.78 -28.24 55.78
C THR A 183 24.64 -28.27 54.26
N SER A 184 23.40 -28.29 53.76
CA SER A 184 23.13 -28.22 52.32
C SER A 184 23.54 -26.85 51.77
N ARG A 185 24.46 -26.83 50.81
CA ARG A 185 24.90 -25.60 50.16
C ARG A 185 23.78 -25.11 49.22
N PRO A 186 23.11 -23.97 49.50
CA PRO A 186 22.14 -23.42 48.56
C PRO A 186 22.87 -23.06 47.26
N THR A 187 22.26 -23.38 46.12
CA THR A 187 22.75 -22.88 44.83
C THR A 187 22.65 -21.35 44.84
N PRO A 188 23.70 -20.61 44.43
CA PRO A 188 23.64 -19.17 44.38
C PRO A 188 22.64 -18.76 43.30
N THR A 189 21.45 -18.33 43.73
CA THR A 189 20.43 -17.75 42.86
C THR A 189 20.97 -16.41 42.33
N PHE A 190 21.56 -16.45 41.14
CA PHE A 190 22.02 -15.25 40.44
C PHE A 190 20.80 -14.42 40.02
N ILE A 191 20.35 -13.56 40.92
CA ILE A 191 19.39 -12.51 40.64
C ILE A 191 20.17 -11.38 39.95
N PRO A 192 19.98 -11.13 38.64
CA PRO A 192 20.62 -10.00 37.99
C PRO A 192 20.13 -8.71 38.66
N LYS A 193 21.07 -7.81 39.01
CA LYS A 193 20.73 -6.52 39.62
C LYS A 193 19.77 -5.77 38.70
N SER A 194 18.65 -5.32 39.24
CA SER A 194 17.67 -4.52 38.50
C SER A 194 18.33 -3.24 37.97
N LEU A 195 18.23 -3.02 36.65
CA LEU A 195 18.66 -1.77 36.04
C LEU A 195 17.78 -0.62 36.56
N SER A 196 18.38 0.56 36.73
CA SER A 196 17.59 1.75 37.04
C SER A 196 16.74 2.14 35.83
N VAL A 197 15.61 2.80 36.05
CA VAL A 197 14.77 3.35 34.96
C VAL A 197 15.58 4.30 34.07
N ILE A 198 16.53 5.03 34.66
CA ILE A 198 17.43 5.93 33.94
C ILE A 198 18.36 5.15 33.00
N ASP A 199 18.91 4.02 33.43
CA ASP A 199 19.80 3.21 32.59
C ASP A 199 19.02 2.41 31.54
N MET A 200 17.81 1.96 31.87
CA MET A 200 16.86 1.39 30.91
C MET A 200 16.52 2.40 29.79
N ILE A 201 16.34 3.68 30.12
CA ILE A 201 16.14 4.75 29.12
C ILE A 201 17.41 5.01 28.31
N LYS A 202 18.60 5.04 28.94
CA LYS A 202 19.89 5.22 28.22
C LYS A 202 20.21 4.09 27.23
N LEU A 203 19.74 2.86 27.50
CA LEU A 203 19.84 1.74 26.55
C LEU A 203 18.98 1.96 25.29
N GLY A 204 17.94 2.80 25.37
CA GLY A 204 17.08 3.17 24.25
C GLY A 204 17.73 4.16 23.28
N LYS A 205 18.53 3.66 22.34
CA LYS A 205 19.07 4.51 21.26
C LYS A 205 17.95 4.90 20.29
N VAL A 206 17.58 6.19 20.28
CA VAL A 206 16.63 6.75 19.30
C VAL A 206 17.17 6.53 17.89
N VAL A 207 16.40 5.81 17.07
CA VAL A 207 16.68 5.64 15.64
C VAL A 207 16.30 6.94 14.93
N GLN A 208 17.27 7.84 14.77
CA GLN A 208 17.15 8.97 13.86
C GLN A 208 17.00 8.41 12.44
N LYS A 209 15.78 8.47 11.90
CA LYS A 209 15.55 8.21 10.47
C LYS A 209 16.10 9.39 9.69
N SER A 210 17.17 9.14 8.94
CA SER A 210 17.65 10.00 7.87
C SER A 210 16.64 10.15 6.74
N ASP A 211 15.85 9.10 6.51
CA ASP A 211 15.06 8.93 5.29
C ASP A 211 13.68 9.59 5.42
N THR A 212 13.40 10.54 4.52
CA THR A 212 12.15 11.31 4.50
C THR A 212 11.03 10.50 3.87
N CYS A 213 9.93 10.30 4.61
CA CYS A 213 8.72 9.68 4.06
C CYS A 213 7.75 10.77 3.58
N THR A 214 7.63 10.92 2.25
CA THR A 214 6.82 11.98 1.61
C THR A 214 5.60 11.39 0.91
N THR A 215 4.46 12.06 1.02
CA THR A 215 3.21 11.70 0.31
C THR A 215 3.20 12.33 -1.08
N ILE A 216 2.96 11.53 -2.13
CA ILE A 216 3.18 11.94 -3.53
C ILE A 216 2.02 11.50 -4.42
N GLN A 217 1.54 12.43 -5.24
CA GLN A 217 0.65 12.13 -6.37
C GLN A 217 1.49 11.78 -7.61
N LEU A 218 1.19 10.66 -8.24
CA LEU A 218 1.84 10.17 -9.46
C LEU A 218 0.90 10.25 -10.67
N TRP A 219 1.43 10.75 -11.79
CA TRP A 219 0.80 10.69 -13.10
C TRP A 219 1.67 9.88 -14.06
N ARG A 220 1.00 9.00 -14.83
CA ARG A 220 1.56 8.30 -15.98
C ARG A 220 1.09 8.96 -17.28
N PHE A 221 1.97 8.95 -18.29
CA PHE A 221 1.61 9.25 -19.68
C PHE A 221 1.42 7.95 -20.47
N ASN A 222 0.41 7.89 -21.33
CA ASN A 222 0.17 6.78 -22.25
C ASN A 222 0.55 7.20 -23.67
N ILE A 223 1.64 6.65 -24.18
CA ILE A 223 2.17 6.95 -25.52
C ILE A 223 1.25 6.49 -26.66
N ASN A 224 0.41 5.47 -26.43
CA ASN A 224 -0.47 4.90 -27.46
C ASN A 224 -1.72 5.76 -27.70
N SER A 225 -2.25 6.37 -26.64
CA SER A 225 -3.39 7.30 -26.71
C SER A 225 -2.97 8.78 -26.69
N MET A 226 -1.68 9.07 -26.55
CA MET A 226 -1.10 10.40 -26.34
C MET A 226 -1.73 11.20 -25.17
N THR A 227 -2.28 10.51 -24.17
CA THR A 227 -2.99 11.12 -23.03
C THR A 227 -2.29 10.87 -21.69
N TRP A 228 -2.49 11.81 -20.77
CA TRP A 228 -2.15 11.67 -19.36
C TRP A 228 -3.29 10.96 -18.61
N ILE A 229 -2.98 10.22 -17.55
CA ILE A 229 -4.03 9.70 -16.66
C ILE A 229 -4.77 10.87 -16.00
N GLN A 230 -6.10 10.82 -16.01
CA GLN A 230 -6.97 11.88 -15.50
C GLN A 230 -6.93 11.98 -13.96
N TYR A 231 -6.74 10.84 -13.29
CA TYR A 231 -6.72 10.73 -11.84
C TYR A 231 -5.32 10.28 -11.38
N PRO A 232 -4.60 11.06 -10.55
CA PRO A 232 -3.30 10.65 -10.03
C PRO A 232 -3.44 9.52 -9.00
N GLN A 233 -2.45 8.63 -8.98
CA GLN A 233 -2.30 7.64 -7.92
C GLN A 233 -1.54 8.27 -6.76
N THR A 234 -2.09 8.22 -5.53
CA THR A 234 -1.39 8.73 -4.34
C THR A 234 -0.63 7.60 -3.66
N THR A 235 0.63 7.82 -3.34
CA THR A 235 1.53 6.84 -2.71
C THR A 235 2.53 7.53 -1.79
N ASN A 236 3.14 6.77 -0.88
CA ASN A 236 4.17 7.26 0.03
C ASN A 236 5.53 6.68 -0.38
N PHE A 237 6.54 7.54 -0.55
CA PHE A 237 7.91 7.13 -0.79
C PHE A 237 8.80 7.46 0.40
N VAL A 238 9.58 6.48 0.84
CA VAL A 238 10.73 6.67 1.73
C VAL A 238 11.91 7.02 0.84
N THR A 239 12.38 8.26 0.93
CA THR A 239 13.52 8.79 0.16
C THR A 239 14.77 8.74 1.02
N ASP A 240 15.82 8.15 0.48
CA ASP A 240 17.14 8.07 1.10
C ASP A 240 17.75 9.48 1.21
N SER A 241 18.25 9.84 2.38
CA SER A 241 18.95 11.11 2.60
C SER A 241 20.18 11.30 1.69
N LYS A 242 20.78 10.19 1.24
CA LYS A 242 22.01 10.21 0.46
C LYS A 242 21.71 10.51 -1.01
N LEU A 243 22.35 11.56 -1.51
CA LEU A 243 22.43 11.87 -2.93
C LEU A 243 23.00 10.66 -3.72
N LEU A 244 22.24 10.19 -4.71
CA LEU A 244 22.67 9.16 -5.66
C LEU A 244 23.60 9.74 -6.74
N GLY A 245 23.35 10.99 -7.14
CA GLY A 245 24.18 11.76 -8.05
C GLY A 245 23.52 13.08 -8.43
N GLU A 246 24.30 13.99 -9.02
CA GLU A 246 23.82 15.28 -9.51
C GLU A 246 24.30 15.50 -10.94
N GLY A 247 23.44 16.09 -11.78
CA GLY A 247 23.78 16.58 -13.11
C GLY A 247 23.19 17.97 -13.31
N GLY A 248 23.70 18.72 -14.30
CA GLY A 248 23.51 20.18 -14.42
C GLY A 248 22.09 20.75 -14.50
N PHE A 249 21.05 19.92 -14.47
CA PHE A 249 19.64 20.34 -14.32
C PHE A 249 18.91 19.74 -13.11
N ARG A 250 19.37 18.60 -12.58
CA ARG A 250 18.63 17.80 -11.60
C ARG A 250 19.56 16.98 -10.70
N ARG A 251 19.20 16.93 -9.41
CA ARG A 251 19.77 16.01 -8.41
C ARG A 251 18.92 14.75 -8.28
N ALA A 252 19.53 13.63 -7.91
CA ALA A 252 18.90 12.32 -7.86
C ALA A 252 19.07 11.64 -6.49
N TYR A 253 18.00 11.00 -6.01
CA TYR A 253 17.94 10.26 -4.75
C TYR A 253 17.36 8.87 -4.95
N ILE A 254 17.77 7.92 -4.11
CA ILE A 254 17.10 6.61 -4.03
C ILE A 254 15.75 6.79 -3.31
N ALA A 255 14.68 6.26 -3.88
CA ALA A 255 13.35 6.25 -3.28
C ALA A 255 12.75 4.85 -3.30
N ARG A 256 12.05 4.48 -2.22
CA ARG A 256 11.43 3.15 -2.04
C ARG A 256 9.96 3.35 -1.69
N PRO A 257 9.00 2.72 -2.39
CA PRO A 257 7.59 2.84 -2.03
C PRO A 257 7.34 2.16 -0.67
N THR A 258 6.47 2.74 0.15
CA THR A 258 6.09 2.15 1.44
C THR A 258 5.22 0.91 1.23
N PRO A 259 5.39 -0.21 1.98
CA PRO A 259 4.64 -1.46 1.73
C PRO A 259 3.11 -1.32 1.64
N ALA A 260 2.54 -0.35 2.36
CA ALA A 260 1.11 0.00 2.34
C ALA A 260 0.61 0.60 1.00
N SER A 261 1.49 0.88 0.03
CA SER A 261 1.14 1.36 -1.33
C SER A 261 1.50 0.36 -2.45
N SER A 262 1.97 -0.84 -2.09
CA SER A 262 2.41 -1.91 -3.02
C SER A 262 1.35 -2.31 -4.07
N SER A 263 0.06 -2.20 -3.73
CA SER A 263 -1.08 -2.64 -4.55
C SER A 263 -1.17 -2.05 -5.97
N LEU A 264 -0.48 -0.93 -6.28
CA LEU A 264 -0.51 -0.28 -7.60
C LEU A 264 0.84 -0.25 -8.35
N ILE A 265 1.96 -0.55 -7.69
CA ILE A 265 3.31 -0.56 -8.30
C ILE A 265 3.72 -1.98 -8.75
N GLY A 266 2.84 -2.96 -8.51
CA GLY A 266 3.08 -4.38 -8.71
C GLY A 266 3.76 -5.02 -7.48
N PRO A 267 3.69 -6.35 -7.33
CA PRO A 267 4.09 -7.04 -6.11
C PRO A 267 5.62 -7.03 -5.93
N SER A 268 6.12 -6.03 -5.19
CA SER A 268 7.48 -6.05 -4.64
C SER A 268 7.71 -4.94 -3.60
N ASP A 269 8.22 -5.30 -2.44
CA ASP A 269 8.93 -4.36 -1.54
C ASP A 269 10.38 -4.10 -2.00
N THR A 270 10.75 -4.49 -3.23
CA THR A 270 12.12 -4.47 -3.77
C THR A 270 12.35 -3.51 -4.94
N LYS A 271 11.29 -3.01 -5.59
CA LYS A 271 11.43 -2.03 -6.69
C LYS A 271 11.97 -0.70 -6.16
N THR A 272 13.25 -0.49 -6.42
CA THR A 272 13.92 0.78 -6.15
C THR A 272 13.57 1.77 -7.26
N TRP A 273 13.31 3.02 -6.87
CA TRP A 273 13.07 4.14 -7.77
C TRP A 273 14.15 5.19 -7.59
N VAL A 274 14.32 6.04 -8.60
CA VAL A 274 15.13 7.26 -8.53
C VAL A 274 14.18 8.45 -8.56
N LEU A 275 14.10 9.16 -7.44
CA LEU A 275 13.52 10.50 -7.38
C LEU A 275 14.53 11.46 -8.01
N LYS A 276 14.09 12.27 -8.99
CA LYS A 276 14.88 13.37 -9.54
C LYS A 276 14.18 14.70 -9.33
N GLU A 277 14.89 15.63 -8.71
CA GLU A 277 14.45 16.98 -8.36
C GLU A 277 15.24 18.00 -9.17
N TYR A 278 14.65 19.16 -9.48
CA TYR A 278 15.37 20.26 -10.12
C TYR A 278 16.31 20.96 -9.14
N LEU A 279 17.42 21.47 -9.66
CA LEU A 279 18.25 22.45 -8.94
C LEU A 279 17.58 23.83 -9.01
N GLU A 280 17.82 24.70 -8.03
CA GLU A 280 17.20 26.04 -7.95
C GLU A 280 17.49 26.86 -9.21
N ASN A 281 18.77 26.96 -9.61
CA ASN A 281 19.21 27.56 -10.88
C ASN A 281 18.47 27.02 -12.11
N SER A 282 18.05 25.75 -12.09
CA SER A 282 17.30 25.12 -13.18
C SER A 282 15.83 25.50 -13.19
N VAL A 283 15.23 25.77 -12.03
CA VAL A 283 13.88 26.31 -11.91
C VAL A 283 13.84 27.73 -12.50
N ASP A 284 14.85 28.55 -12.20
CA ASP A 284 14.99 29.89 -12.79
C ASP A 284 15.06 29.83 -14.32
N ILE A 285 15.94 28.97 -14.87
CA ILE A 285 16.04 28.76 -16.33
C ILE A 285 14.70 28.29 -16.92
N ILE A 286 13.99 27.35 -16.27
CA ILE A 286 12.68 26.87 -16.74
C ILE A 286 11.66 28.02 -16.79
N THR A 287 11.58 28.85 -15.75
CA THR A 287 10.64 29.99 -15.72
C THR A 287 10.98 31.05 -16.75
N GLN A 288 12.27 31.33 -17.00
CA GLN A 288 12.73 32.23 -18.08
C GLN A 288 12.28 31.76 -19.48
N THR A 289 12.10 30.44 -19.70
CA THR A 289 11.52 29.92 -20.97
C THR A 289 9.99 30.09 -21.09
N ASN A 290 9.35 30.85 -20.20
CA ASN A 290 7.89 30.99 -20.09
C ASN A 290 7.15 29.66 -19.90
N GLN A 291 7.74 28.74 -19.12
CA GLN A 291 7.15 27.43 -18.81
C GLN A 291 7.03 27.21 -17.31
N THR A 292 5.95 26.56 -16.89
CA THR A 292 5.84 26.10 -15.50
C THR A 292 6.63 24.80 -15.29
N ILE A 293 7.08 24.55 -14.05
CA ILE A 293 7.76 23.30 -13.69
C ILE A 293 6.89 22.08 -14.03
N GLU A 294 5.56 22.19 -13.88
CA GLU A 294 4.61 21.14 -14.30
C GLU A 294 4.65 20.89 -15.81
N GLN A 295 4.55 21.94 -16.64
CA GLN A 295 4.59 21.82 -18.10
C GLN A 295 5.92 21.23 -18.57
N HIS A 296 7.04 21.70 -18.01
CA HIS A 296 8.37 21.20 -18.31
C HIS A 296 8.53 19.72 -17.93
N THR A 297 8.08 19.34 -16.73
CA THR A 297 8.12 17.95 -16.25
C THR A 297 7.26 17.03 -17.10
N LYS A 298 6.07 17.49 -17.53
CA LYS A 298 5.23 16.75 -18.50
C LYS A 298 5.98 16.53 -19.82
N LYS A 299 6.62 17.56 -20.38
CA LYS A 299 7.43 17.42 -21.61
C LYS A 299 8.56 16.40 -21.45
N ILE A 300 9.31 16.40 -20.34
CA ILE A 300 10.37 15.40 -20.08
C ILE A 300 9.79 13.97 -20.11
N VAL A 301 8.69 13.73 -19.39
CA VAL A 301 8.04 12.41 -19.33
C VAL A 301 7.53 11.98 -20.71
N GLN A 302 6.97 12.90 -21.50
CA GLN A 302 6.49 12.63 -22.85
C GLN A 302 7.65 12.29 -23.81
N MET A 303 8.73 13.07 -23.81
CA MET A 303 9.93 12.81 -24.63
C MET A 303 10.58 11.47 -24.28
N HIS A 304 10.67 11.11 -23.00
CA HIS A 304 11.22 9.83 -22.56
C HIS A 304 10.35 8.64 -23.00
N ASN A 305 9.02 8.75 -22.91
CA ASN A 305 8.11 7.73 -23.42
C ASN A 305 8.17 7.61 -24.97
N LEU A 306 8.42 8.71 -25.68
CA LEU A 306 8.63 8.69 -27.12
C LEU A 306 9.96 8.02 -27.51
N ALA A 307 11.06 8.36 -26.82
CA ALA A 307 12.37 7.72 -27.02
C ALA A 307 12.32 6.21 -26.76
N LYS A 308 11.65 5.82 -25.66
CA LYS A 308 11.34 4.42 -25.35
C LYS A 308 10.61 3.73 -26.50
N ASN A 309 9.56 4.34 -27.04
CA ASN A 309 8.77 3.74 -28.11
C ASN A 309 9.55 3.62 -29.44
N PHE A 310 10.46 4.55 -29.74
CA PHE A 310 11.38 4.41 -30.87
C PHE A 310 12.36 3.25 -30.68
N ALA A 311 12.93 3.09 -29.48
CA ALA A 311 13.82 1.97 -29.17
C ALA A 311 13.12 0.61 -29.23
N GLU A 312 11.90 0.51 -28.69
CA GLU A 312 11.06 -0.69 -28.78
C GLU A 312 10.75 -1.05 -30.25
N LYS A 313 10.42 -0.06 -31.08
CA LYS A 313 10.20 -0.26 -32.54
C LYS A 313 11.48 -0.69 -33.27
N LEU A 314 12.62 -0.09 -32.96
CA LEU A 314 13.91 -0.48 -33.54
C LEU A 314 14.29 -1.92 -33.17
N LEU A 315 14.09 -2.32 -31.92
CA LEU A 315 14.32 -3.68 -31.45
C LEU A 315 13.43 -4.70 -32.18
N LEU A 316 12.16 -4.37 -32.43
CA LEU A 316 11.27 -5.21 -33.23
C LEU A 316 11.74 -5.36 -34.68
N LEU A 317 12.16 -4.26 -35.34
CA LEU A 317 12.67 -4.28 -36.72
C LEU A 317 14.00 -5.06 -36.86
N LEU A 318 14.89 -4.95 -35.87
CA LEU A 318 16.14 -5.73 -35.86
C LEU A 318 15.90 -7.22 -35.63
N ARG A 319 14.85 -7.58 -34.86
CA ARG A 319 14.42 -8.98 -34.67
C ARG A 319 13.73 -9.54 -35.91
N SER A 320 12.79 -8.82 -36.52
CA SER A 320 12.09 -9.30 -37.73
C SER A 320 13.04 -9.52 -38.91
N ASN A 321 14.08 -8.69 -39.03
CA ASN A 321 14.98 -8.71 -40.17
C ASN A 321 16.26 -9.51 -39.91
N GLY A 322 16.34 -10.29 -38.81
CA GLY A 322 17.53 -11.07 -38.41
C GLY A 322 18.78 -10.24 -38.09
N ASN A 323 18.68 -8.92 -38.10
CA ASN A 323 19.80 -7.98 -38.08
C ASN A 323 20.33 -7.67 -36.66
N LEU A 324 19.69 -8.20 -35.61
CA LEU A 324 20.11 -8.00 -34.22
C LEU A 324 21.58 -8.40 -33.98
N LEU A 325 22.07 -9.47 -34.59
CA LEU A 325 23.48 -9.90 -34.49
C LEU A 325 24.46 -8.91 -35.15
N ARG A 326 23.99 -8.12 -36.12
CA ARG A 326 24.81 -7.18 -36.91
C ARG A 326 24.92 -5.79 -36.28
N TYR A 327 23.89 -5.33 -35.59
CA TYR A 327 23.85 -3.99 -34.98
C TYR A 327 23.89 -4.01 -33.44
N GLY A 328 23.80 -5.19 -32.81
CA GLY A 328 23.89 -5.35 -31.36
C GLY A 328 22.58 -5.09 -30.63
N GLU A 329 22.69 -4.87 -29.32
CA GLU A 329 21.56 -4.58 -28.43
C GLU A 329 21.08 -3.13 -28.59
N VAL A 330 19.76 -2.92 -28.45
CA VAL A 330 19.12 -1.60 -28.54
C VAL A 330 18.97 -1.01 -27.15
N MET A 331 19.16 0.30 -27.01
CA MET A 331 18.98 1.03 -25.74
C MET A 331 17.63 0.72 -25.07
N VAL A 332 17.66 0.25 -23.83
CA VAL A 332 16.45 -0.01 -23.04
C VAL A 332 16.13 1.20 -22.16
N TYR A 333 14.87 1.64 -22.19
CA TYR A 333 14.40 2.77 -21.39
C TYR A 333 13.47 2.29 -20.26
N ASN A 334 13.83 2.60 -19.02
CA ASN A 334 13.01 2.33 -17.84
C ASN A 334 11.72 3.16 -17.85
N ASN A 335 10.76 2.80 -16.98
CA ASN A 335 9.50 3.53 -16.87
C ASN A 335 9.68 4.79 -16.01
N ILE A 336 9.24 5.94 -16.55
CA ILE A 336 9.22 7.24 -15.87
C ILE A 336 7.78 7.65 -15.52
N LEU A 337 7.60 8.31 -14.38
CA LEU A 337 6.35 8.92 -13.91
C LEU A 337 6.59 10.38 -13.51
N MET A 338 5.58 11.23 -13.66
CA MET A 338 5.57 12.56 -13.04
C MET A 338 5.07 12.42 -11.60
N GLY A 339 5.81 12.97 -10.64
CA GLY A 339 5.39 13.10 -9.25
C GLY A 339 5.06 14.55 -8.89
N LYS A 340 4.15 14.74 -7.94
CA LYS A 340 3.98 15.98 -7.18
C LYS A 340 3.99 15.67 -5.69
N LYS A 341 4.89 16.30 -4.93
CA LYS A 341 4.91 16.19 -3.46
C LYS A 341 3.68 16.90 -2.88
N MET A 342 2.96 16.25 -1.96
CA MET A 342 1.79 16.84 -1.32
C MET A 342 2.15 17.91 -0.27
N GLU A 343 3.34 17.83 0.32
CA GLU A 343 3.81 18.73 1.38
C GLU A 343 4.32 20.08 0.83
N SER A 344 5.20 20.06 -0.18
CA SER A 344 5.79 21.27 -0.79
C SER A 344 5.11 21.71 -2.09
N GLY A 345 4.28 20.86 -2.71
CA GLY A 345 3.67 21.12 -4.01
C GLY A 345 4.62 20.99 -5.21
N GLU A 346 5.90 20.64 -4.99
CA GLU A 346 6.94 20.53 -6.02
C GLU A 346 6.65 19.41 -7.03
N TYR A 347 6.97 19.65 -8.31
CA TYR A 347 6.92 18.65 -9.37
C TYR A 347 8.30 18.00 -9.59
N VAL A 348 8.31 16.68 -9.66
CA VAL A 348 9.50 15.83 -9.71
C VAL A 348 9.30 14.69 -10.71
N THR A 349 10.36 13.96 -11.07
CA THR A 349 10.23 12.73 -11.88
C THR A 349 10.68 11.50 -11.11
N TYR A 350 9.91 10.42 -11.22
CA TYR A 350 10.21 9.10 -10.67
C TYR A 350 10.58 8.15 -11.80
N ASP A 351 11.85 7.76 -11.88
CA ASP A 351 12.32 6.70 -12.76
C ASP A 351 12.39 5.38 -11.98
N LEU A 352 11.90 4.29 -12.57
CA LEU A 352 12.18 2.94 -12.05
C LEU A 352 13.68 2.64 -12.27
N LEU A 353 14.34 2.02 -11.30
CA LEU A 353 15.72 1.51 -11.44
C LEU A 353 15.72 0.12 -12.09
#